data_AF-A0A438M8B6-F1
#
_entry.id   AF-A0A438M8B6-F1
#
_cell.length_a   1.000
_cell.length_b   1.000
_cell.length_c   1.000
_cell.angle_alpha   90.00
_cell.angle_beta   90.00
_cell.angle_gamma   90.00
#
_symmetry.space_group_name_H-M   'P 1'
#
loop_
_entity.id
_entity.type
_entity.pdbx_description
1 polymer ?
#
loop_
_entity_poly.entity_id
_entity_poly.type
_entity_poly.pdbx_seq_one_letter_code
_entity_poly.pdbx_strand_id
1 'polypeptide(L)'
;MVTARLSAWRLHAPAEPAALLAGELIADALRHSADRIRLTLWAEDGLLRCEIGRAHQAGAAPAQPARRVHALLERLACCWGTQDGVIWFELCLQARP
;
A
#
# COMPACT_ATOMS: atom_id res chain seq x y z
N MET A 1 1.59 -4.60 -11.55
CA MET A 1 1.13 -3.19 -11.59
C MET A 1 2.05 -2.27 -10.80
N VAL A 2 2.26 -2.49 -9.51
CA VAL A 2 3.20 -1.70 -8.66
C VAL A 2 4.63 -1.73 -9.21
N THR A 3 5.22 -2.91 -9.41
CA THR A 3 6.59 -3.04 -9.92
C THR A 3 6.81 -2.33 -11.25
N ALA A 4 5.87 -2.47 -12.20
CA ALA A 4 5.97 -1.81 -13.50
C ALA A 4 5.93 -0.27 -13.37
N ARG A 5 5.09 0.27 -12.48
CA ARG A 5 5.02 1.72 -12.22
C ARG A 5 6.31 2.22 -11.56
N LEU A 6 6.84 1.50 -10.57
CA LEU A 6 8.08 1.87 -9.89
C LEU A 6 9.30 1.76 -10.80
N SER A 7 9.35 0.76 -11.67
CA SER A 7 10.38 0.67 -12.72
C SER A 7 10.31 1.85 -13.68
N ALA A 8 9.13 2.31 -14.08
CA ALA A 8 8.98 3.50 -14.91
C ALA A 8 9.48 4.78 -14.20
N TRP A 9 9.43 4.82 -12.87
CA TRP A 9 10.01 5.88 -12.04
C TRP A 9 11.47 5.65 -11.66
N ARG A 10 12.08 4.55 -12.10
CA ARG A 10 13.45 4.12 -11.73
C ARG A 10 13.64 3.91 -10.21
N LEU A 11 12.57 3.56 -9.50
CA LEU A 11 12.56 3.30 -8.06
C LEU A 11 12.62 1.79 -7.80
N HIS A 12 13.82 1.21 -7.93
CA HIS A 12 14.01 -0.24 -7.83
C HIS A 12 14.06 -0.75 -6.39
N ALA A 13 14.70 -0.02 -5.47
CA ALA A 13 14.84 -0.42 -4.07
C ALA A 13 13.51 -0.71 -3.36
N PRO A 14 12.48 0.15 -3.44
CA PRO A 14 11.20 -0.13 -2.78
C PRO A 14 10.30 -1.09 -3.58
N ALA A 15 10.71 -1.57 -4.76
CA ALA A 15 9.79 -2.22 -5.69
C ALA A 15 9.24 -3.55 -5.18
N GLU A 16 10.08 -4.38 -4.59
CA GLU A 16 9.68 -5.66 -4.00
C GLU A 16 8.80 -5.50 -2.75
N PRO A 17 9.21 -4.74 -1.70
CA PRO A 17 8.35 -4.54 -0.53
C PRO A 17 7.04 -3.84 -0.87
N ALA A 18 7.05 -2.86 -1.80
CA ALA A 18 5.83 -2.20 -2.24
C ALA A 18 4.87 -3.17 -2.93
N ALA A 19 5.39 -4.04 -3.83
CA ALA A 19 4.57 -5.01 -4.53
C ALA A 19 3.98 -6.06 -3.57
N LEU A 20 4.77 -6.53 -2.59
CA LEU A 20 4.32 -7.47 -1.57
C LEU A 20 3.19 -6.88 -0.72
N LEU A 21 3.41 -5.70 -0.11
CA LEU A 21 2.43 -5.06 0.76
C LEU A 21 1.15 -4.70 0.01
N ALA A 22 1.27 -4.09 -1.18
CA ALA A 22 0.11 -3.76 -2.00
C ALA A 22 -0.66 -5.01 -2.43
N GLY A 23 0.04 -6.10 -2.79
CA GLY A 23 -0.59 -7.37 -3.15
C GLY A 23 -1.40 -7.97 -2.01
N GLU A 24 -0.83 -7.99 -0.80
CA GLU A 24 -1.50 -8.49 0.41
C GLU A 24 -2.71 -7.64 0.79
N LEU A 25 -2.60 -6.30 0.71
CA LEU A 25 -3.71 -5.39 0.98
C LEU A 25 -4.83 -5.49 -0.07
N ILE A 26 -4.48 -5.61 -1.37
CA ILE A 26 -5.45 -5.83 -2.43
C ILE A 26 -6.17 -7.17 -2.23
N ALA A 27 -5.43 -8.24 -1.93
CA ALA A 27 -6.00 -9.55 -1.66
C ALA A 27 -6.93 -9.52 -0.44
N ASP A 28 -6.56 -8.77 0.60
CA ASP A 28 -7.39 -8.55 1.78
C ASP A 28 -8.68 -7.79 1.46
N ALA A 29 -8.58 -6.70 0.70
CA ALA A 29 -9.74 -5.93 0.29
C ALA A 29 -10.72 -6.75 -0.58
N LEU A 30 -10.19 -7.58 -1.50
CA LEU A 30 -10.98 -8.48 -2.35
C LEU A 30 -11.69 -9.57 -1.54
N ARG A 31 -11.04 -10.16 -0.52
CA ARG A 31 -11.69 -11.12 0.40
C ARG A 31 -12.91 -10.52 1.11
N HIS A 32 -12.87 -9.22 1.39
CA HIS A 32 -13.98 -8.50 2.01
C HIS A 32 -15.01 -7.99 0.98
N SER A 33 -15.09 -8.60 -0.20
CA SER A 33 -16.06 -8.28 -1.27
C SER A 33 -15.93 -6.86 -1.84
N ALA A 34 -14.70 -6.35 -1.99
CA ALA A 34 -14.49 -5.16 -2.79
C ALA A 34 -14.70 -5.47 -4.29
N ASP A 35 -15.53 -4.68 -4.94
CA ASP A 35 -15.86 -4.76 -6.37
C ASP A 35 -14.82 -4.02 -7.24
N ARG A 36 -14.26 -2.93 -6.72
CA ARG A 36 -13.24 -2.13 -7.39
C ARG A 36 -12.23 -1.57 -6.40
N ILE A 37 -10.95 -1.83 -6.67
CA ILE A 37 -9.83 -1.30 -5.89
C ILE A 37 -9.21 -0.10 -6.61
N ARG A 38 -8.98 0.97 -5.86
CA ARG A 38 -8.13 2.10 -6.26
C ARG A 38 -6.78 1.92 -5.59
N LEU A 39 -5.74 1.83 -6.42
CA LEU A 39 -4.34 1.91 -5.99
C LEU A 39 -3.79 3.26 -6.42
N THR A 40 -3.30 4.04 -5.46
CA THR A 40 -2.57 5.27 -5.73
C THR A 40 -1.13 5.14 -5.23
N LEU A 41 -0.19 5.63 -6.02
CA LEU A 41 1.23 5.65 -5.70
C LEU A 41 1.73 7.08 -5.86
N TRP A 42 2.53 7.54 -4.92
CA TRP A 42 3.27 8.80 -5.01
C TRP A 42 4.67 8.61 -4.43
N ALA A 43 5.62 9.32 -5.03
CA ALA A 43 6.99 9.36 -4.54
C ALA A 43 7.40 10.81 -4.36
N GLU A 44 7.67 11.20 -3.12
CA GLU A 44 8.00 12.57 -2.71
C GLU A 44 8.87 12.52 -1.46
N ASP A 45 9.78 13.47 -1.29
CA ASP A 45 10.64 13.63 -0.10
C ASP A 45 11.37 12.35 0.37
N GLY A 46 11.80 11.51 -0.58
CA GLY A 46 12.53 10.28 -0.26
C GLY A 46 11.66 9.12 0.22
N LEU A 47 10.33 9.26 0.15
CA LEU A 47 9.35 8.25 0.52
C LEU A 47 8.52 7.81 -0.69
N LEU A 48 8.19 6.52 -0.74
CA LEU A 48 7.14 5.98 -1.58
C LEU A 48 5.90 5.78 -0.72
N ARG A 49 4.84 6.53 -0.99
CA ARG A 49 3.53 6.33 -0.39
C ARG A 49 2.63 5.51 -1.31
N CYS A 50 1.99 4.51 -0.74
CA CYS A 50 1.04 3.64 -1.41
C CYS A 50 -0.30 3.68 -0.68
N GLU A 51 -1.37 3.92 -1.42
CA GLU A 51 -2.73 3.95 -0.89
C GLU A 51 -3.62 2.94 -1.60
N ILE A 52 -4.32 2.14 -0.81
CA ILE A 52 -5.27 1.13 -1.28
C ILE A 52 -6.63 1.49 -0.67
N GLY A 53 -7.57 1.82 -1.54
CA GLY A 53 -8.95 2.10 -1.14
C GLY A 53 -9.97 1.43 -2.05
N ARG A 54 -11.23 1.42 -1.62
CA ARG A 54 -12.35 0.98 -2.46
C ARG A 54 -12.83 2.14 -3.32
N ALA A 55 -12.94 1.94 -4.63
CA ALA A 55 -13.22 3.04 -5.55
C ALA A 55 -14.63 3.65 -5.41
N HIS A 56 -15.59 2.92 -4.81
CA HIS A 56 -16.99 3.36 -4.68
C HIS A 56 -17.47 3.49 -3.23
N GLN A 57 -16.59 3.36 -2.24
CA GLN A 57 -16.94 3.40 -0.81
C GLN A 57 -16.12 4.46 -0.07
N ALA A 58 -16.08 5.69 -0.59
CA ALA A 58 -15.51 6.82 0.14
C ALA A 58 -16.35 7.05 1.42
N GLY A 59 -15.69 7.03 2.58
CA GLY A 59 -16.36 7.20 3.88
C GLY A 59 -16.91 5.94 4.54
N ALA A 60 -16.61 4.75 4.01
CA ALA A 60 -16.83 3.51 4.77
C ALA A 60 -15.89 3.45 5.98
N ALA A 61 -16.33 2.80 7.07
CA ALA A 61 -15.50 2.59 8.25
C ALA A 61 -14.12 2.03 7.86
N PRO A 62 -13.03 2.47 8.51
CA PRO A 62 -11.68 2.05 8.15
C PRO A 62 -11.62 0.52 8.19
N ALA A 63 -11.36 -0.09 7.04
CA ALA A 63 -11.10 -1.52 6.97
C ALA A 63 -9.79 -1.76 7.72
N GLN A 64 -9.85 -2.46 8.85
CA GLN A 64 -8.64 -2.89 9.54
C GLN A 64 -7.99 -4.00 8.70
N PRO A 65 -6.68 -3.91 8.42
CA PRO A 65 -5.98 -4.97 7.71
C PRO A 65 -6.03 -6.26 8.55
N ALA A 66 -6.19 -7.41 7.90
CA ALA A 66 -6.06 -8.69 8.58
C ALA A 66 -4.72 -8.78 9.35
N ARG A 67 -4.69 -9.50 10.48
CA ARG A 67 -3.52 -9.58 11.39
C ARG A 67 -2.19 -9.91 10.68
N ARG A 68 -2.22 -10.78 9.67
CA ARG A 68 -1.03 -11.12 8.85
C ARG A 68 -0.53 -9.91 8.06
N VAL A 69 -1.43 -9.13 7.47
CA VAL A 69 -1.10 -7.92 6.70
C VAL A 69 -0.60 -6.82 7.63
N HIS A 70 -1.25 -6.65 8.79
CA HIS A 70 -0.77 -5.76 9.84
C HIS A 70 0.68 -6.07 10.26
N ALA A 71 1.00 -7.34 10.50
CA ALA A 71 2.36 -7.76 10.86
C ALA A 71 3.39 -7.51 9.73
N LEU A 72 2.98 -7.53 8.46
CA LEU A 72 3.86 -7.15 7.35
C LEU A 72 4.06 -5.64 7.26
N LEU A 73 3.02 -4.86 7.49
CA LEU A 73 3.10 -3.39 7.55
C LEU A 73 4.08 -2.94 8.63
N GLU A 74 3.95 -3.46 9.85
CA GLU A 74 4.88 -3.19 10.97
C GLU A 74 6.33 -3.54 10.67
N ARG A 75 6.57 -4.54 9.81
CA ARG A 75 7.93 -5.01 9.50
C ARG A 75 8.60 -4.25 8.37
N LEU A 76 7.83 -3.76 7.40
CA LEU A 76 8.35 -3.27 6.13
C LEU A 76 8.12 -1.78 5.92
N ALA A 77 7.02 -1.23 6.43
CA ALA A 77 6.68 0.17 6.27
C ALA A 77 7.42 1.04 7.29
N CYS A 78 7.81 2.26 6.88
CA CYS A 78 8.29 3.26 7.84
C CYS A 78 7.12 3.87 8.63
N CYS A 79 6.00 4.08 7.93
CA CYS A 79 4.75 4.60 8.46
C CYS A 79 3.60 3.89 7.76
N TRP A 80 2.49 3.68 8.46
CA TRP A 80 1.26 3.19 7.84
C TRP A 80 0.06 3.65 8.66
N GLY A 81 -1.12 3.59 8.06
CA GLY A 81 -2.35 3.93 8.75
C GLY A 81 -3.60 3.67 7.92
N THR A 82 -4.74 4.01 8.52
CA THR A 82 -6.05 3.91 7.87
C THR A 82 -6.79 5.22 8.01
N GLN A 83 -7.34 5.75 6.92
CA GLN A 83 -8.16 6.96 6.94
C GLN A 83 -9.26 6.88 5.87
N ASP A 84 -10.50 7.21 6.21
CA ASP A 84 -11.63 7.30 5.26
C ASP A 84 -11.84 6.06 4.36
N GLY A 85 -11.58 4.86 4.90
CA GLY A 85 -11.69 3.60 4.17
C GLY A 85 -10.49 3.29 3.25
N VAL A 86 -9.42 4.07 3.33
CA VAL A 86 -8.14 3.87 2.67
C VAL A 86 -7.13 3.32 3.67
N ILE A 87 -6.42 2.27 3.30
CA ILE A 87 -5.23 1.81 4.01
C ILE A 87 -4.02 2.33 3.24
N TRP A 88 -3.07 2.93 3.94
CA TRP A 88 -1.87 3.50 3.35
C TRP A 88 -0.61 3.04 4.06
N PHE A 89 0.50 3.01 3.33
CA PHE A 89 1.83 2.76 3.87
C PHE A 89 2.90 3.55 3.13
N GLU A 90 4.01 3.79 3.80
CA GLU A 90 5.18 4.48 3.28
C GLU A 90 6.42 3.59 3.37
N LEU A 91 7.27 3.68 2.35
CA LEU A 91 8.56 3.00 2.27
C LEU A 91 9.65 4.02 1.99
N CYS A 92 10.81 3.89 2.62
CA CYS A 92 11.98 4.67 2.25
C CYS A 92 12.42 4.31 0.83
N LEU A 93 12.65 5.33 -0.02
CA LEU A 93 13.20 5.13 -1.36
C LEU A 93 14.67 4.69 -1.32
N GLN A 94 15.35 5.00 -0.23
CA GLN A 94 16.70 4.56 0.07
C GLN A 94 16.65 3.29 0.90
N ALA A 95 17.49 2.30 0.55
CA ALA A 95 17.73 1.17 1.43
C ALA A 95 18.28 1.71 2.76
N ARG A 96 17.69 1.28 3.88
CA ARG A 96 18.26 1.57 5.20
C ARG A 96 19.66 0.92 5.24
N PRO A 97 20.73 1.65 5.55
CA PRO A 97 22.08 1.11 5.60
C PRO A 97 22.22 0.01 6.66
#